data_AF-A0A955ZEC8-F1
#
_entry.id   AF-A0A955ZEC8-F1
#
_cell.length_a   1.000
_cell.length_b   1.000
_cell.length_c   1.000
_cell.angle_alpha   90.00
_cell.angle_beta   90.00
_cell.angle_gamma   90.00
#
_symmetry.space_group_name_H-M   'P 1'
#
loop_
_entity.id
_entity.type
_entity.pdbx_description
1 polymer ?
#
loop_
_entity_poly.entity_id
_entity_poly.type
_entity_poly.pdbx_seq_one_letter_code
_entity_poly.pdbx_strand_id
1 'polypeptide(L)'
;MADKSEVPEYEFGHAENLVIGSTANRARIFGILCAISGAFEVLAAIANLVGLSNGNVAAFLAPAGVFNIVLGILLTRASTSLSKVVTTQGSDVSLMMDALENMSKAFLIQIVASVLLMVTVLAMVVVYTLLARA
;
A
#
# COMPACT_ATOMS: atom_id res chain seq x y z
N MET A 1 36.51 -27.71 20.99
CA MET A 1 35.74 -26.74 20.19
C MET A 1 34.90 -27.57 19.24
N ALA A 2 33.62 -27.77 19.56
CA ALA A 2 32.73 -28.48 18.65
C ALA A 2 32.46 -27.55 17.46
N ASP A 3 32.80 -28.01 16.28
CA ASP A 3 32.39 -27.44 15.01
C ASP A 3 30.86 -27.31 15.05
N LYS A 4 30.36 -26.06 15.14
CA LYS A 4 28.94 -25.79 15.00
C LYS A 4 28.67 -26.01 13.51
N SER A 5 28.38 -27.25 13.15
CA SER A 5 27.88 -27.60 11.82
C SER A 5 26.81 -26.57 11.46
N GLU A 6 27.13 -25.69 10.52
CA GLU A 6 26.20 -24.69 10.01
C GLU A 6 24.97 -25.46 9.56
N VAL A 7 23.85 -25.30 10.27
CA VAL A 7 22.58 -25.84 9.80
C VAL A 7 22.35 -25.15 8.47
N PRO A 8 22.29 -25.88 7.34
CA PRO A 8 22.11 -25.26 6.05
C PRO A 8 20.87 -24.38 6.10
N GLU A 9 21.02 -23.10 5.79
CA GLU A 9 19.88 -22.20 5.73
C GLU A 9 18.93 -22.73 4.63
N TYR A 10 17.63 -22.72 4.92
CA TYR A 10 16.65 -23.26 4.00
C TYR A 10 16.51 -22.32 2.79
N GLU A 11 16.62 -22.88 1.60
CA GLU A 11 16.50 -22.19 0.32
C GLU A 11 15.21 -22.60 -0.37
N PHE A 12 14.49 -21.61 -0.92
CA PHE A 12 13.24 -21.85 -1.60
C PHE A 12 13.47 -22.55 -2.94
N GLY A 13 12.63 -23.55 -3.20
CA GLY A 13 12.58 -24.23 -4.48
C GLY A 13 11.98 -23.36 -5.59
N HIS A 14 12.07 -23.84 -6.82
CA HIS A 14 11.52 -23.14 -7.99
C HIS A 14 10.02 -22.83 -7.83
N ALA A 15 9.24 -23.77 -7.29
CA ALA A 15 7.80 -23.60 -7.10
C ALA A 15 7.47 -22.47 -6.10
N GLU A 16 8.21 -22.37 -5.00
CA GLU A 16 8.02 -21.34 -3.99
C GLU A 16 8.42 -19.97 -4.53
N ASN A 17 9.56 -19.91 -5.22
CA ASN A 17 10.03 -18.69 -5.86
C ASN A 17 9.05 -18.17 -6.92
N LEU A 18 8.38 -19.05 -7.66
CA LEU A 18 7.32 -18.63 -8.58
C LEU A 18 6.13 -18.00 -7.85
N VAL A 19 5.69 -18.57 -6.72
CA VAL A 19 4.59 -18.04 -5.93
C VAL A 19 4.95 -16.68 -5.33
N ILE A 20 6.14 -16.58 -4.71
CA ILE A 20 6.64 -15.35 -4.09
C ILE A 20 6.80 -14.26 -5.15
N GLY A 21 7.44 -14.58 -6.28
CA GLY A 21 7.64 -13.63 -7.38
C GLY A 21 6.33 -13.15 -8.00
N SER A 22 5.35 -14.05 -8.19
CA SER A 22 4.03 -13.67 -8.69
C SER A 22 3.27 -12.76 -7.71
N THR A 23 3.41 -13.02 -6.41
CA THR A 23 2.81 -12.21 -5.34
C THR A 23 3.44 -10.82 -5.29
N ALA A 24 4.78 -10.75 -5.36
CA ALA A 24 5.52 -9.50 -5.47
C ALA A 24 5.03 -8.67 -6.66
N ASN A 25 4.95 -9.28 -7.85
CA ASN A 25 4.54 -8.57 -9.06
C ASN A 25 3.09 -8.05 -8.96
N ARG A 26 2.16 -8.85 -8.43
CA ARG A 26 0.76 -8.41 -8.21
C ARG A 26 0.67 -7.24 -7.23
N ALA A 27 1.40 -7.31 -6.11
CA ALA A 27 1.48 -6.22 -5.15
C ALA A 27 2.06 -4.93 -5.76
N ARG A 28 3.09 -5.07 -6.62
CA ARG A 28 3.68 -3.95 -7.35
C ARG A 28 2.68 -3.30 -8.31
N ILE A 29 2.02 -4.10 -9.14
CA ILE A 29 1.03 -3.61 -10.11
C ILE A 29 -0.09 -2.88 -9.38
N PHE A 30 -0.65 -3.50 -8.33
CA PHE A 30 -1.71 -2.90 -7.56
C PHE A 30 -1.25 -1.60 -6.87
N GLY A 31 -0.03 -1.59 -6.30
CA GLY A 31 0.55 -0.39 -5.70
C GLY A 31 0.71 0.77 -6.70
N ILE A 32 1.18 0.49 -7.91
CA ILE A 32 1.29 1.49 -8.98
C ILE A 32 -0.09 2.03 -9.37
N LEU A 33 -1.08 1.15 -9.53
CA LEU A 33 -2.45 1.55 -9.85
C LEU A 33 -3.03 2.46 -8.76
N CYS A 34 -2.88 2.11 -7.48
CA CYS A 34 -3.30 2.96 -6.37
C CYS A 34 -2.62 4.33 -6.39
N ALA A 35 -1.30 4.38 -6.64
CA ALA A 35 -0.57 5.65 -6.71
C ALA A 35 -1.06 6.55 -7.86
N ILE A 36 -1.33 5.97 -9.03
CA ILE A 36 -1.87 6.69 -10.20
C ILE A 36 -3.29 7.18 -9.93
N SER A 37 -4.18 6.32 -9.43
CA SER A 37 -5.55 6.69 -9.06
C SER A 37 -5.56 7.82 -8.04
N GLY A 38 -4.74 7.73 -6.99
CA GLY A 38 -4.67 8.76 -5.97
C GLY A 38 -4.12 10.09 -6.51
N ALA A 39 -3.16 10.05 -7.45
CA ALA A 39 -2.69 11.26 -8.14
C ALA A 39 -3.81 11.93 -8.94
N PHE A 40 -4.62 11.15 -9.67
CA PHE A 40 -5.79 11.69 -10.39
C PHE A 40 -6.84 12.28 -9.44
N GLU A 41 -7.11 11.63 -8.31
CA GLU A 41 -8.05 12.12 -7.29
C GLU A 41 -7.59 13.45 -6.69
N VAL A 42 -6.30 13.59 -6.36
CA VAL A 42 -5.72 14.84 -5.88
C VAL A 42 -5.80 15.93 -6.96
N LEU A 43 -5.44 15.62 -8.21
CA LEU A 43 -5.55 16.58 -9.31
C LEU A 43 -6.99 17.04 -9.54
N ALA A 44 -7.96 16.12 -9.47
CA ALA A 44 -9.38 16.43 -9.60
C ALA A 44 -9.87 17.33 -8.44
N ALA A 45 -9.40 17.07 -7.21
CA ALA A 45 -9.70 17.91 -6.07
C ALA A 45 -9.11 19.33 -6.23
N ILE A 46 -7.86 19.46 -6.69
CA ILE A 46 -7.23 20.75 -6.97
C ILE A 46 -7.98 21.51 -8.06
N ALA A 47 -8.29 20.85 -9.19
CA ALA A 47 -9.04 21.45 -10.29
C ALA A 47 -10.38 22.03 -9.82
N ASN A 48 -11.04 21.35 -8.89
CA ASN A 48 -12.29 21.83 -8.31
C ASN A 48 -12.08 23.04 -7.37
N LEU A 49 -11.04 23.04 -6.55
CA LEU A 49 -10.69 24.19 -5.69
C LEU A 49 -10.36 25.45 -6.48
N VAL A 50 -9.77 25.32 -7.67
CA VAL A 50 -9.46 26.46 -8.55
C VAL A 50 -10.59 26.81 -9.52
N GLY A 51 -11.78 26.24 -9.35
CA GLY A 51 -12.98 26.57 -10.14
C GLY A 51 -12.99 26.01 -11.58
N LEU A 52 -12.13 25.03 -11.89
CA LEU A 52 -12.13 24.34 -13.19
C LEU A 52 -13.20 23.22 -13.28
N SER A 53 -13.94 22.98 -12.20
CA SER A 53 -15.01 21.98 -12.13
C SER A 53 -16.13 22.49 -11.20
N ASN A 54 -17.39 22.23 -11.57
CA ASN A 54 -18.57 22.73 -10.87
C ASN A 54 -19.14 21.75 -9.81
N GLY A 55 -18.48 20.61 -9.56
CA GLY A 55 -18.97 19.59 -8.63
C GLY A 55 -18.45 19.78 -7.20
N ASN A 56 -19.27 19.76 -6.16
CA ASN A 56 -18.80 19.91 -4.77
C ASN A 56 -18.15 18.62 -4.22
N VAL A 57 -17.30 17.96 -5.01
CA VAL A 57 -16.69 16.65 -4.73
C VAL A 57 -15.24 16.78 -4.23
N ALA A 58 -14.62 17.96 -4.28
CA ALA A 58 -13.23 18.16 -3.85
C ALA A 58 -12.96 17.70 -2.43
N ALA A 59 -13.91 17.98 -1.52
CA ALA A 59 -13.81 17.61 -0.12
C ALA A 59 -13.66 16.11 0.07
N PHE A 60 -14.30 15.31 -0.77
CA PHE A 60 -14.23 13.84 -0.72
C PHE A 60 -13.02 13.27 -1.47
N LEU A 61 -12.65 13.88 -2.60
CA LEU A 61 -11.58 13.38 -3.47
C LEU A 61 -10.18 13.59 -2.89
N ALA A 62 -9.93 14.71 -2.21
CA ALA A 62 -8.59 14.99 -1.69
C ALA A 62 -8.10 13.96 -0.63
N PRO A 63 -8.88 13.63 0.43
CA PRO A 63 -8.45 12.64 1.41
C PRO A 63 -8.31 11.23 0.83
N ALA A 64 -9.22 10.83 -0.06
CA ALA A 64 -9.16 9.54 -0.76
C ALA A 64 -7.90 9.45 -1.65
N GLY A 65 -7.57 10.53 -2.35
CA GLY A 65 -6.38 10.60 -3.20
C GLY A 65 -5.07 10.44 -2.44
N VAL A 66 -4.94 11.14 -1.31
CA VAL A 66 -3.78 11.01 -0.43
C VAL A 66 -3.67 9.59 0.11
N PHE A 67 -4.78 9.00 0.55
CA PHE A 67 -4.81 7.62 1.02
C PHE A 67 -4.34 6.62 -0.06
N ASN A 68 -4.87 6.74 -1.28
CA ASN A 68 -4.50 5.87 -2.41
C ASN A 68 -3.02 6.00 -2.80
N ILE A 69 -2.45 7.21 -2.73
CA ILE A 69 -1.01 7.41 -2.94
C ILE A 69 -0.19 6.69 -1.86
N VAL A 70 -0.54 6.88 -0.59
CA VAL A 70 0.17 6.24 0.53
C VAL A 70 0.10 4.72 0.41
N LEU A 71 -1.09 4.17 0.14
CA LEU A 71 -1.28 2.74 -0.09
C LEU A 71 -0.43 2.23 -1.25
N GLY A 72 -0.41 2.99 -2.36
CA GLY A 72 0.39 2.65 -3.53
C GLY A 72 1.88 2.56 -3.25
N ILE A 73 2.42 3.53 -2.50
CA ILE A 73 3.83 3.56 -2.08
C ILE A 73 4.15 2.35 -1.19
N LEU A 74 3.29 2.06 -0.21
CA LEU A 74 3.51 0.95 0.74
C LEU A 74 3.53 -0.41 0.05
N LEU A 75 2.56 -0.67 -0.84
CA LEU A 75 2.48 -1.92 -1.60
C LEU A 75 3.67 -2.08 -2.57
N THR A 76 4.10 -0.98 -3.19
CA THR A 76 5.29 -1.00 -4.06
C THR A 76 6.55 -1.32 -3.25
N ARG A 77 6.69 -0.76 -2.05
CA ARG A 77 7.82 -1.08 -1.15
C ARG A 77 7.79 -2.54 -0.70
N ALA A 78 6.64 -3.03 -0.25
CA ALA A 78 6.47 -4.44 0.13
C ALA A 78 6.79 -5.39 -1.03
N SER A 79 6.36 -5.07 -2.25
CA SER A 79 6.68 -5.86 -3.44
C SER A 79 8.18 -5.93 -3.72
N THR A 80 8.92 -4.85 -3.44
CA THR A 80 10.37 -4.79 -3.66
C THR A 80 11.09 -5.69 -2.66
N SER A 81 10.65 -5.75 -1.40
CA SER A 81 11.19 -6.68 -0.41
C SER A 81 10.87 -8.14 -0.77
N LEU A 82 9.65 -8.45 -1.21
CA LEU A 82 9.29 -9.79 -1.70
C LEU A 82 10.10 -10.19 -2.95
N SER A 83 10.35 -9.26 -3.88
CA SER A 83 11.19 -9.54 -5.05
C SER A 83 12.64 -9.84 -4.67
N LYS A 84 13.16 -9.30 -3.55
CA LYS A 84 14.52 -9.63 -3.12
C LYS A 84 14.66 -11.12 -2.82
N VAL A 85 13.70 -11.70 -2.09
CA VAL A 85 13.66 -13.13 -1.74
C VAL A 85 13.89 -14.04 -2.95
N VAL A 86 13.31 -13.71 -4.11
CA VAL A 86 13.44 -14.53 -5.33
C VAL A 86 14.67 -14.24 -6.17
N THR A 87 15.35 -13.12 -5.92
CA THR A 87 16.52 -12.68 -6.72
C THR A 87 17.86 -12.89 -6.02
N THR A 88 17.84 -13.12 -4.70
CA THR A 88 19.01 -13.41 -3.89
C THR A 88 18.95 -14.86 -3.41
N GLN A 89 20.11 -15.47 -3.15
CA GLN A 89 20.22 -16.84 -2.65
C GLN A 89 21.13 -16.84 -1.42
N GLY A 90 20.99 -17.88 -0.60
CA GLY A 90 21.83 -18.14 0.57
C GLY A 90 21.32 -17.55 1.88
N SER A 91 20.10 -17.01 1.93
CA SER A 91 19.42 -16.58 3.15
C SER A 91 17.91 -16.35 2.94
N ASP A 92 17.26 -17.24 2.20
CA ASP A 92 15.88 -17.07 1.71
C ASP A 92 14.84 -16.87 2.82
N VAL A 93 14.96 -17.63 3.92
CA VAL A 93 14.05 -17.51 5.07
C VAL A 93 14.21 -16.17 5.78
N SER A 94 15.45 -15.70 5.97
CA SER A 94 15.73 -14.40 6.59
C SER A 94 15.12 -13.26 5.77
N LEU A 95 15.36 -13.28 4.45
CA LEU A 95 14.80 -12.31 3.52
C LEU A 95 13.28 -12.35 3.47
N MET A 96 12.68 -13.53 3.57
CA MET A 96 11.23 -13.67 3.66
C MET A 96 10.69 -13.06 4.96
N MET A 97 11.34 -13.30 6.09
CA MET A 97 10.94 -12.71 7.37
C MET A 97 11.03 -11.19 7.34
N ASP A 98 12.10 -10.63 6.75
CA ASP A 98 12.24 -9.18 6.53
C ASP A 98 11.14 -8.64 5.60
N ALA A 99 10.79 -9.38 4.54
CA ALA A 99 9.72 -9.00 3.63
C ALA A 99 8.35 -9.01 4.32
N LEU A 100 8.07 -10.03 5.14
CA LEU A 100 6.84 -10.14 5.91
C LEU A 100 6.73 -9.07 7.00
N GLU A 101 7.84 -8.73 7.68
CA GLU A 101 7.87 -7.62 8.64
C GLU A 101 7.53 -6.29 7.95
N ASN A 102 8.13 -6.03 6.79
CA ASN A 102 7.81 -4.84 5.98
C ASN A 102 6.35 -4.82 5.53
N MET A 103 5.80 -5.97 5.13
CA MET A 103 4.39 -6.10 4.75
C MET A 103 3.45 -5.90 5.94
N SER A 104 3.81 -6.40 7.12
CA SER A 104 3.09 -6.17 8.38
C SER A 104 3.04 -4.68 8.73
N LYS A 105 4.18 -3.98 8.66
CA LYS A 105 4.24 -2.52 8.85
C LYS A 105 3.37 -1.77 7.83
N ALA A 106 3.40 -2.19 6.56
CA ALA A 106 2.55 -1.62 5.51
C ALA A 106 1.06 -1.81 5.83
N PHE A 107 0.64 -3.00 6.28
CA PHE A 107 -0.74 -3.25 6.68
C PHE A 107 -1.16 -2.45 7.91
N LEU A 108 -0.28 -2.29 8.90
CA LEU A 108 -0.57 -1.45 10.07
C LEU A 108 -0.82 0.00 9.66
N ILE A 109 0.03 0.55 8.78
CA ILE A 109 -0.17 1.91 8.25
C ILE A 109 -1.48 1.97 7.44
N GLN A 110 -1.76 0.96 6.62
CA GLN A 110 -3.00 0.89 5.85
C GLN A 110 -4.23 0.85 6.77
N ILE A 111 -4.21 0.06 7.86
CA ILE A 111 -5.31 -0.02 8.83
C ILE A 111 -5.55 1.36 9.45
N VAL A 112 -4.50 2.00 9.96
CA VAL A 112 -4.62 3.32 10.59
C VAL A 112 -5.14 4.35 9.59
N ALA A 113 -4.56 4.39 8.39
CA ALA A 113 -4.97 5.33 7.34
C ALA A 113 -6.42 5.07 6.88
N SER A 114 -6.86 3.81 6.81
CA SER A 114 -8.23 3.44 6.43
C SER A 114 -9.24 3.87 7.50
N VAL A 115 -8.91 3.70 8.77
CA VAL A 115 -9.76 4.16 9.89
C VAL A 115 -9.88 5.68 9.85
N LEU A 116 -8.77 6.41 9.67
CA LEU A 116 -8.80 7.87 9.57
C LEU A 116 -9.62 8.36 8.37
N LEU A 117 -9.46 7.71 7.21
CA LEU A 117 -10.24 8.02 6.02
C LEU A 117 -11.74 7.80 6.27
N MET A 118 -12.11 6.65 6.84
CA MET A 118 -13.50 6.33 7.16
C MET A 118 -14.12 7.37 8.11
N VAL A 119 -13.42 7.73 9.20
CA VAL A 119 -13.89 8.75 10.14
C VAL A 119 -14.06 10.11 9.44
N THR A 120 -13.10 10.49 8.61
CA THR A 120 -13.13 11.75 7.85
C THR A 120 -14.32 11.81 6.90
N VAL A 121 -14.54 10.75 6.10
CA VAL A 121 -15.67 10.66 5.18
C VAL A 121 -17.00 10.70 5.93
N LEU A 122 -17.13 9.95 7.03
CA LEU A 122 -18.35 9.97 7.86
C LEU A 122 -18.63 11.38 8.41
N ALA A 123 -17.62 12.06 8.94
CA ALA A 123 -17.77 13.43 9.44
C ALA A 123 -18.23 14.39 8.33
N MET A 124 -17.65 14.29 7.13
CA MET A 124 -18.07 15.10 5.98
C MET A 124 -19.52 14.84 5.58
N VAL A 125 -19.95 13.57 5.54
CA VAL A 125 -21.34 13.22 5.22
C VAL A 125 -22.30 13.80 6.26
N VAL A 126 -21.97 13.68 7.56
CA VAL A 126 -22.79 14.26 8.64
C VAL A 126 -22.89 15.78 8.48
N VAL A 127 -21.77 16.48 8.31
CA VAL A 127 -21.76 17.95 8.13
C VAL A 127 -22.58 18.34 6.90
N TYR A 128 -22.38 17.67 5.77
CA TYR A 128 -23.11 17.94 4.54
C TYR A 128 -24.63 17.77 4.72
N THR A 129 -25.06 16.69 5.38
CA THR A 129 -26.50 16.43 5.63
C THR A 129 -27.12 17.42 6.61
N LEU A 130 -26.37 17.92 7.59
CA LEU A 130 -26.85 18.96 8.52
C LEU A 130 -27.00 20.30 7.80
N LEU A 131 -26.01 20.69 6.99
CA LEU A 131 -26.06 21.94 6.22
C LEU A 131 -27.17 21.91 5.15
N ALA A 132 -27.42 20.75 4.53
CA ALA A 132 -28.50 20.61 3.54
C ALA A 132 -29.92 20.69 4.15
N ARG A 133 -30.05 20.63 5.48
CA ARG A 133 -31.33 20.71 6.21
C ARG A 133 -31.56 22.06 6.90
N ALA A 134 -30.55 22.93 6.97
CA ALA A 134 -30.61 24.25 7.57
C ALA A 134 -30.99 25.31 6.52
#